data_AF-A0A6P6DU02-F1
#
_entry.id   AF-A0A6P6DU02-F1
#
_cell.length_a   1.000
_cell.length_b   1.000
_cell.length_c   1.000
_cell.angle_alpha   90.00
_cell.angle_beta   90.00
_cell.angle_gamma   90.00
#
_symmetry.space_group_name_H-M   'P 1'
#
loop_
_entity.id
_entity.type
_entity.pdbx_description
1 polymer ?
#
loop_
_entity_poly.entity_id
_entity_poly.type
_entity_poly.pdbx_seq_one_letter_code
_entity_poly.pdbx_strand_id
1 'polypeptide(L)'
;MQDKRKMKTGYFEVVIMLLLVVTVTNILQMKAEILDMADNVFDDEYLKCTDRMEMKYVPQLLKQEKASHQLLETVWENAKAKWEARKTQLFLPTSFKDNHGIALMAYISEAQEQTLFYHLFTEAVQLAGQSRKDYIYGFQFKAFHFYLTRALQLLRRPCEDSYKNVVYRASQDISFTFGGQNQARLGNFTLAYAKPEVANDQHITLTIYTCFGVAVENFFGKENERIILIPLSEVFQVSQDEAGNSLTLHSTNKTCSHYECAFLGGLKSENCAENLEYIQAISAYNPGEENQKLEDPGVKIHEPHEIPEDRHQGNMDNPTPGPGPGPVPVPGPKTHPSASAGSMLLPPLGAFIILISTLL
;
A
#
# COMPACT_ATOMS: atom_id res chain seq x y z
N MET A 1 -50.95 -40.88 -3.45
CA MET A 1 -49.51 -40.64 -3.21
C MET A 1 -48.97 -39.53 -4.13
N GLN A 2 -49.68 -38.41 -4.25
CA GLN A 2 -49.40 -37.42 -5.31
C GLN A 2 -49.52 -35.95 -4.86
N ASP A 3 -49.69 -35.69 -3.54
CA ASP A 3 -49.95 -34.33 -3.04
C ASP A 3 -48.79 -33.72 -2.23
N LYS A 4 -47.87 -34.54 -1.71
CA LYS A 4 -46.67 -34.05 -0.98
C LYS A 4 -45.56 -33.51 -1.88
N ARG A 5 -45.68 -33.62 -3.21
CA ARG A 5 -44.65 -33.16 -4.16
C ARG A 5 -44.81 -31.69 -4.57
N LYS A 6 -46.00 -31.09 -4.42
CA LYS A 6 -46.28 -29.72 -4.88
C LYS A 6 -45.78 -28.63 -3.91
N MET A 7 -45.70 -28.94 -2.61
CA MET A 7 -45.37 -27.96 -1.57
C MET A 7 -43.87 -27.71 -1.37
N LYS A 8 -42.99 -28.64 -1.79
CA LYS A 8 -41.52 -28.50 -1.68
C LYS A 8 -40.92 -27.63 -2.79
N THR A 9 -41.50 -27.65 -3.98
CA THR A 9 -41.03 -26.86 -5.12
C THR A 9 -41.20 -25.36 -4.85
N GLY A 10 -42.33 -24.94 -4.28
CA GLY A 10 -42.56 -23.52 -3.96
C GLY A 10 -41.60 -22.96 -2.91
N TYR A 11 -41.26 -23.75 -1.88
CA TYR A 11 -40.30 -23.32 -0.85
C TYR A 11 -38.88 -23.18 -1.38
N PHE A 12 -38.44 -24.11 -2.24
CA PHE A 12 -37.11 -24.07 -2.83
C PHE A 12 -36.92 -22.88 -3.78
N GLU A 13 -37.94 -22.58 -4.59
CA GLU A 13 -37.96 -21.38 -5.45
C GLU A 13 -37.93 -20.09 -4.62
N VAL A 14 -38.66 -20.02 -3.50
CA VAL A 14 -38.63 -18.86 -2.60
C VAL A 14 -37.27 -18.68 -1.93
N VAL A 15 -36.61 -19.77 -1.52
CA VAL A 15 -35.26 -19.71 -0.94
C VAL A 15 -34.23 -19.29 -2.00
N ILE A 16 -34.32 -19.82 -3.22
CA ILE A 16 -33.46 -19.40 -4.33
C ILE A 16 -33.70 -17.93 -4.67
N MET A 17 -34.95 -17.47 -4.74
CA MET A 17 -35.28 -16.06 -4.96
C MET A 17 -34.78 -15.17 -3.83
N LEU A 18 -34.88 -15.59 -2.57
CA LEU A 18 -34.32 -14.86 -1.43
C LEU A 18 -32.79 -14.83 -1.47
N LEU A 19 -32.14 -15.94 -1.86
CA LEU A 19 -30.68 -15.99 -2.04
C LEU A 19 -30.23 -15.12 -3.21
N LEU A 20 -30.98 -15.12 -4.32
CA LEU A 20 -30.74 -14.24 -5.47
C LEU A 20 -31.01 -12.78 -5.12
N VAL A 21 -32.02 -12.47 -4.32
CA VAL A 21 -32.26 -11.12 -3.81
C VAL A 21 -31.15 -10.71 -2.85
N VAL A 22 -30.69 -11.60 -1.96
CA VAL A 22 -29.56 -11.33 -1.05
C VAL A 22 -28.26 -11.13 -1.82
N THR A 23 -27.98 -11.94 -2.86
CA THR A 23 -26.80 -11.73 -3.71
C THR A 23 -26.93 -10.46 -4.54
N VAL A 24 -28.10 -10.16 -5.13
CA VAL A 24 -28.35 -8.91 -5.86
C VAL A 24 -28.28 -7.69 -4.93
N THR A 25 -28.77 -7.76 -3.69
CA THR A 25 -28.66 -6.66 -2.71
C THR A 25 -27.23 -6.50 -2.19
N ASN A 26 -26.44 -7.58 -2.11
CA ASN A 26 -25.01 -7.50 -1.79
C ASN A 26 -24.18 -6.98 -2.98
N ILE A 27 -24.62 -7.20 -4.22
CA ILE A 27 -23.99 -6.65 -5.43
C ILE A 27 -24.34 -5.16 -5.61
N LEU A 28 -25.48 -4.70 -5.07
CA LEU A 28 -25.98 -3.31 -5.21
C LEU A 28 -25.62 -2.37 -4.06
N GLN A 29 -24.79 -2.79 -3.10
CA GLN A 29 -24.17 -1.82 -2.19
C GLN A 29 -22.98 -1.15 -2.89
N MET A 30 -23.27 -0.28 -3.87
CA MET A 30 -22.38 0.82 -4.22
C MET A 30 -22.33 1.72 -2.99
N LYS A 31 -21.34 1.46 -2.14
CA LYS A 31 -21.11 2.18 -0.90
C LYS A 31 -20.91 3.64 -1.29
N ALA A 32 -21.70 4.54 -0.70
CA ALA A 32 -21.37 5.95 -0.75
C ALA A 32 -19.94 6.10 -0.21
N GLU A 33 -19.05 6.64 -1.04
CA GLU A 33 -17.62 6.75 -0.71
C GLU A 33 -17.46 7.92 0.26
N ILE A 34 -17.61 7.67 1.56
CA ILE A 34 -17.45 8.75 2.55
C ILE A 34 -16.00 9.21 2.52
N LEU A 35 -15.78 10.42 2.01
CA LEU A 35 -14.46 11.04 1.99
C LEU A 35 -14.24 11.73 3.35
N ASP A 36 -13.42 11.11 4.21
CA ASP A 36 -13.05 11.58 5.54
C ASP A 36 -11.52 11.51 5.74
N MET A 37 -11.01 11.55 6.98
CA MET A 37 -9.58 11.40 7.28
C MET A 37 -9.08 9.95 7.30
N ALA A 38 -9.94 8.99 6.95
CA ALA A 38 -9.61 7.57 6.83
C ALA A 38 -8.99 6.96 8.10
N ASP A 39 -9.44 7.39 9.29
CA ASP A 39 -8.85 7.05 10.60
C ASP A 39 -8.79 5.54 10.91
N ASN A 40 -9.55 4.72 10.17
CA ASN A 40 -9.64 3.27 10.35
C ASN A 40 -8.97 2.48 9.22
N VAL A 41 -8.13 3.12 8.40
CA VAL A 41 -7.34 2.44 7.35
C VAL A 41 -5.97 2.06 7.89
N PHE A 42 -5.44 0.91 7.49
CA PHE A 42 -4.06 0.55 7.79
C PHE A 42 -3.12 1.34 6.87
N ASP A 43 -2.40 2.30 7.44
CA ASP A 43 -1.71 3.34 6.68
C ASP A 43 -0.22 3.49 7.00
N ASP A 44 0.42 2.42 7.45
CA ASP A 44 1.83 2.42 7.85
C ASP A 44 2.75 2.82 6.68
N GLU A 45 3.52 3.89 6.89
CA GLU A 45 4.51 4.39 5.93
C GLU A 45 5.91 3.81 6.18
N TYR A 46 6.11 3.06 7.27
CA TYR A 46 7.35 2.37 7.62
C TYR A 46 8.60 3.27 7.71
N LEU A 47 8.44 4.57 7.94
CA LEU A 47 9.52 5.57 7.90
C LEU A 47 10.68 5.19 8.83
N LYS A 48 10.35 4.72 10.04
CA LYS A 48 11.32 4.47 11.11
C LYS A 48 11.87 3.04 11.10
N CYS A 49 11.41 2.18 10.20
CA CYS A 49 11.81 0.77 10.14
C CYS A 49 11.98 0.21 8.74
N THR A 50 12.03 1.05 7.70
CA THR A 50 12.15 0.64 6.30
C THR A 50 13.22 -0.44 6.12
N ASP A 51 14.46 -0.14 6.49
CA ASP A 51 15.61 -1.03 6.35
C ASP A 51 15.41 -2.36 7.10
N ARG A 52 14.91 -2.26 8.33
CA ARG A 52 14.70 -3.42 9.20
C ARG A 52 13.59 -4.32 8.65
N MET A 53 12.49 -3.75 8.17
CA MET A 53 11.40 -4.48 7.53
C MET A 53 11.90 -5.16 6.26
N GLU A 54 12.51 -4.41 5.36
CA GLU A 54 12.93 -4.87 4.03
C GLU A 54 13.99 -5.97 4.09
N MET A 55 14.98 -5.85 4.98
CA MET A 55 16.06 -6.82 5.06
C MET A 55 15.70 -8.06 5.88
N LYS A 56 14.94 -7.91 6.97
CA LYS A 56 14.80 -8.98 7.97
C LYS A 56 13.47 -9.72 7.93
N TYR A 57 12.38 -9.05 7.60
CA TYR A 57 11.04 -9.59 7.83
C TYR A 57 10.25 -9.79 6.53
N VAL A 58 10.20 -8.77 5.69
CA VAL A 58 9.36 -8.74 4.49
C VAL A 58 9.65 -9.88 3.51
N PRO A 59 10.91 -10.32 3.26
CA PRO A 59 11.16 -11.45 2.36
C PRO A 59 10.53 -12.76 2.84
N GLN A 60 10.59 -13.04 4.15
CA GLN A 60 9.98 -14.24 4.73
C GLN A 60 8.46 -14.12 4.77
N LEU A 61 7.94 -12.94 5.11
CA LEU A 61 6.51 -12.65 5.10
C LEU A 61 5.93 -12.88 3.70
N LEU A 62 6.53 -12.34 2.65
CA LEU A 62 6.06 -12.52 1.27
C LEU A 62 6.00 -14.02 0.90
N LYS A 63 7.02 -14.80 1.27
CA LYS A 63 7.03 -16.25 1.01
C LYS A 63 5.87 -16.95 1.72
N GLN A 64 5.57 -16.56 2.96
CA GLN A 64 4.47 -17.12 3.74
C GLN A 64 3.11 -16.70 3.17
N GLU A 65 2.94 -15.42 2.86
CA GLU A 65 1.71 -14.87 2.29
C GLU A 65 1.34 -15.58 0.98
N LYS A 66 2.30 -15.70 0.06
CA LYS A 66 2.11 -16.43 -1.21
C LYS A 66 1.75 -17.90 -0.98
N ALA A 67 2.45 -18.59 -0.07
CA ALA A 67 2.16 -19.99 0.24
C ALA A 67 0.78 -20.20 0.88
N SER A 68 0.27 -19.20 1.61
CA SER A 68 -1.03 -19.26 2.28
C SER A 68 -2.20 -18.75 1.44
N HIS A 69 -1.95 -17.96 0.39
CA HIS A 69 -2.98 -17.24 -0.36
C HIS A 69 -2.77 -17.41 -1.87
N GLN A 70 -3.36 -18.47 -2.45
CA GLN A 70 -3.17 -18.85 -3.86
C GLN A 70 -3.46 -17.73 -4.86
N LEU A 71 -4.47 -16.89 -4.57
CA LEU A 71 -4.77 -15.74 -5.43
C LEU A 71 -3.63 -14.71 -5.42
N LEU A 72 -2.98 -14.48 -4.27
CA LEU A 72 -1.84 -13.57 -4.19
C LEU A 72 -0.64 -14.15 -4.93
N GLU A 73 -0.41 -15.47 -4.80
CA GLU A 73 0.66 -16.14 -5.54
C GLU A 73 0.48 -15.99 -7.05
N THR A 74 -0.74 -16.21 -7.56
CA THR A 74 -1.05 -16.08 -8.98
C THR A 74 -0.85 -14.64 -9.47
N VAL A 75 -1.40 -13.66 -8.73
CA VAL A 75 -1.24 -12.24 -9.04
C VAL A 75 0.24 -11.84 -9.04
N TRP A 76 1.01 -12.31 -8.06
CA TRP A 76 2.43 -12.01 -7.94
C TRP A 76 3.25 -12.56 -9.11
N GLU A 77 3.02 -13.82 -9.52
CA GLU A 77 3.77 -14.41 -10.64
C GLU A 77 3.39 -13.76 -11.99
N ASN A 78 2.12 -13.42 -12.19
CA ASN A 78 1.68 -12.66 -13.36
C ASN A 78 2.34 -11.27 -13.42
N ALA A 79 2.34 -10.57 -12.29
CA ALA A 79 2.99 -9.28 -12.16
C ALA A 79 4.50 -9.36 -12.35
N LYS A 80 5.14 -10.44 -11.89
CA LYS A 80 6.56 -10.70 -12.12
C LYS A 80 6.88 -10.85 -13.60
N ALA A 81 6.08 -11.60 -14.35
CA ALA A 81 6.27 -11.71 -15.80
C ALA A 81 6.14 -10.35 -16.50
N LYS A 82 5.12 -9.55 -16.13
CA LYS A 82 4.94 -8.17 -16.63
C LYS A 82 6.12 -7.26 -16.26
N TRP A 83 6.62 -7.36 -15.02
CA TRP A 83 7.76 -6.60 -14.52
C TRP A 83 9.04 -6.91 -15.31
N GLU A 84 9.38 -8.19 -15.48
CA GLU A 84 10.57 -8.61 -16.23
C GLU A 84 10.54 -8.12 -17.69
N ALA A 85 9.37 -8.12 -18.31
CA ALA A 85 9.19 -7.61 -19.67
C ALA A 85 9.38 -6.09 -19.80
N ARG A 86 9.16 -5.33 -18.73
CA ARG A 86 9.13 -3.86 -18.77
C ARG A 86 10.30 -3.18 -18.07
N LYS A 87 10.91 -3.79 -17.05
CA LYS A 87 11.87 -3.12 -16.15
C LYS A 87 13.09 -2.51 -16.84
N THR A 88 13.54 -3.09 -17.95
CA THR A 88 14.68 -2.59 -18.73
C THR A 88 14.36 -1.31 -19.52
N GLN A 89 13.08 -0.98 -19.67
CA GLN A 89 12.59 0.19 -20.39
C GLN A 89 12.20 1.33 -19.43
N LEU A 90 12.34 1.12 -18.12
CA LEU A 90 11.97 2.09 -17.09
C LEU A 90 13.21 2.76 -16.51
N PHE A 91 13.14 4.07 -16.31
CA PHE A 91 14.12 4.81 -15.53
C PHE A 91 13.74 4.70 -14.05
N LEU A 92 14.52 3.94 -13.29
CA LEU A 92 14.24 3.62 -11.89
C LEU A 92 15.42 4.03 -11.00
N PRO A 93 15.17 4.51 -9.76
CA PRO A 93 16.23 4.76 -8.79
C PRO A 93 17.03 3.48 -8.51
N THR A 94 18.33 3.61 -8.22
CA THR A 94 19.21 2.45 -7.91
C THR A 94 18.72 1.63 -6.70
N SER A 95 18.03 2.27 -5.75
CA SER A 95 17.42 1.62 -4.59
C SER A 95 16.12 0.86 -4.91
N PHE A 96 15.58 0.98 -6.12
CA PHE A 96 14.34 0.34 -6.54
C PHE A 96 14.58 -1.11 -6.95
N LYS A 97 14.20 -2.06 -6.08
CA LYS A 97 14.38 -3.50 -6.26
C LYS A 97 13.21 -4.15 -6.98
N ASP A 98 13.44 -5.35 -7.53
CA ASP A 98 12.43 -6.11 -8.27
C ASP A 98 11.12 -6.28 -7.48
N ASN A 99 11.16 -6.60 -6.17
CA ASN A 99 9.93 -6.76 -5.38
C ASN A 99 9.09 -5.48 -5.26
N HIS A 100 9.71 -4.29 -5.30
CA HIS A 100 8.98 -3.01 -5.39
C HIS A 100 8.22 -2.92 -6.71
N GLY A 101 8.91 -3.24 -7.81
CA GLY A 101 8.36 -3.24 -9.15
C GLY A 101 7.23 -4.25 -9.31
N ILE A 102 7.41 -5.48 -8.82
CA ILE A 102 6.42 -6.55 -8.91
C ILE A 102 5.16 -6.19 -8.10
N ALA A 103 5.30 -5.69 -6.88
CA ALA A 103 4.15 -5.29 -6.06
C ALA A 103 3.38 -4.13 -6.71
N LEU A 104 4.07 -3.13 -7.24
CA LEU A 104 3.47 -2.04 -7.99
C LEU A 104 2.74 -2.56 -9.25
N MET A 105 3.40 -3.41 -10.05
CA MET A 105 2.86 -3.96 -11.29
C MET A 105 1.63 -4.85 -11.04
N ALA A 106 1.64 -5.61 -9.95
CA ALA A 106 0.49 -6.35 -9.45
C ALA A 106 -0.65 -5.40 -9.16
N TYR A 107 -0.44 -4.45 -8.25
CA TYR A 107 -1.50 -3.54 -7.80
C TYR A 107 -2.16 -2.80 -8.96
N ILE A 108 -1.37 -2.17 -9.84
CA ILE A 108 -1.92 -1.36 -10.94
C ILE A 108 -2.66 -2.22 -11.98
N SER A 109 -2.20 -3.46 -12.23
CA SER A 109 -2.90 -4.38 -13.14
C SER A 109 -4.25 -4.80 -12.57
N GLU A 110 -4.26 -5.23 -11.31
CA GLU A 110 -5.47 -5.70 -10.64
C GLU A 110 -6.47 -4.55 -10.43
N ALA A 111 -6.00 -3.34 -10.14
CA ALA A 111 -6.82 -2.14 -10.02
C ALA A 111 -7.40 -1.68 -11.36
N GLN A 112 -6.63 -1.73 -12.45
CA GLN A 112 -7.12 -1.39 -13.79
C GLN A 112 -8.25 -2.34 -14.23
N GLU A 113 -8.11 -3.63 -13.94
CA GLU A 113 -9.08 -4.67 -14.31
C GLU A 113 -10.22 -4.84 -13.29
N GLN A 114 -10.18 -4.12 -12.15
CA GLN A 114 -11.14 -4.24 -11.04
C GLN A 114 -11.33 -5.70 -10.60
N THR A 115 -10.23 -6.40 -10.41
CA THR A 115 -10.26 -7.84 -10.12
C THR A 115 -10.69 -8.14 -8.68
N LEU A 116 -11.00 -9.41 -8.42
CA LEU A 116 -11.25 -9.92 -7.07
C LEU A 116 -10.08 -9.61 -6.12
N PHE A 117 -8.83 -9.70 -6.58
CA PHE A 117 -7.68 -9.41 -5.73
C PHE A 117 -7.65 -7.94 -5.31
N TYR A 118 -7.91 -7.01 -6.23
CA TYR A 118 -7.98 -5.58 -5.92
C TYR A 118 -8.99 -5.27 -4.81
N HIS A 119 -10.21 -5.82 -4.93
CA HIS A 119 -11.25 -5.62 -3.92
C HIS A 119 -10.89 -6.26 -2.57
N LEU A 120 -10.36 -7.48 -2.57
CA LEU A 120 -9.92 -8.18 -1.35
C LEU A 120 -8.80 -7.43 -0.64
N PHE A 121 -7.80 -6.95 -1.38
CA PHE A 121 -6.69 -6.21 -0.79
C PHE A 121 -7.17 -4.87 -0.20
N THR A 122 -7.99 -4.13 -0.95
CA THR A 122 -8.57 -2.85 -0.50
C THR A 122 -9.38 -3.03 0.78
N GLU A 123 -10.25 -4.05 0.84
CA GLU A 123 -11.03 -4.37 2.03
C GLU A 123 -10.12 -4.79 3.20
N ALA A 124 -9.11 -5.62 2.95
CA ALA A 124 -8.19 -6.06 3.99
C ALA A 124 -7.40 -4.90 4.61
N VAL A 125 -7.00 -3.90 3.80
CA VAL A 125 -6.34 -2.67 4.26
C VAL A 125 -7.26 -1.85 5.17
N GLN A 126 -8.54 -1.72 4.80
CA GLN A 126 -9.55 -1.08 5.64
C GLN A 126 -9.77 -1.82 6.97
N LEU A 127 -9.91 -3.15 6.94
CA LEU A 127 -10.18 -3.92 8.15
C LEU A 127 -8.97 -3.96 9.10
N ALA A 128 -7.75 -3.98 8.55
CA ALA A 128 -6.52 -3.98 9.34
C ALA A 128 -6.27 -2.68 10.11
N GLY A 129 -6.86 -1.57 9.68
CA GLY A 129 -6.68 -0.25 10.29
C GLY A 129 -7.50 0.01 11.54
N GLN A 130 -8.38 -0.93 11.94
CA GLN A 130 -9.18 -0.79 13.16
C GLN A 130 -8.32 -0.84 14.42
N SER A 131 -7.37 -1.78 14.47
CA SER A 131 -6.42 -1.89 15.57
C SER A 131 -5.12 -2.60 15.16
N ARG A 132 -4.07 -2.46 15.97
CA ARG A 132 -2.85 -3.27 15.78
C ARG A 132 -3.15 -4.78 15.85
N LYS A 133 -4.12 -5.20 16.65
CA LYS A 133 -4.48 -6.63 16.76
C LYS A 133 -5.04 -7.13 15.43
N ASP A 134 -5.91 -6.37 14.80
CA ASP A 134 -6.50 -6.72 13.50
C ASP A 134 -5.43 -6.75 12.40
N TYR A 135 -4.50 -5.80 12.41
CA TYR A 135 -3.32 -5.86 11.56
C TYR A 135 -2.47 -7.13 11.79
N ILE A 136 -2.09 -7.42 13.05
CA ILE A 136 -1.18 -8.53 13.34
C ILE A 136 -1.80 -9.88 12.97
N TYR A 137 -3.07 -10.10 13.31
CA TYR A 137 -3.70 -11.43 13.18
C TYR A 137 -4.64 -11.58 11.99
N GLY A 138 -5.20 -10.48 11.45
CA GLY A 138 -6.17 -10.52 10.36
C GLY A 138 -5.63 -10.08 9.00
N PHE A 139 -4.58 -9.24 8.96
CA PHE A 139 -4.06 -8.72 7.70
C PHE A 139 -3.12 -9.69 7.00
N GLN A 140 -3.52 -10.22 5.84
CA GLN A 140 -2.77 -11.27 5.13
C GLN A 140 -1.78 -10.72 4.08
N PHE A 141 -1.68 -9.40 3.93
CA PHE A 141 -0.93 -8.75 2.86
C PHE A 141 0.15 -7.79 3.40
N LYS A 142 0.83 -8.15 4.50
CA LYS A 142 1.82 -7.31 5.19
C LYS A 142 3.01 -7.01 4.29
N ALA A 143 3.57 -8.02 3.61
CA ALA A 143 4.71 -7.83 2.72
C ALA A 143 4.30 -7.14 1.42
N PHE A 144 3.15 -7.51 0.86
CA PHE A 144 2.61 -6.85 -0.32
C PHE A 144 2.39 -5.35 -0.08
N HIS A 145 1.71 -4.99 1.02
CA HIS A 145 1.51 -3.59 1.43
C HIS A 145 2.84 -2.86 1.60
N PHE A 146 3.80 -3.45 2.33
CA PHE A 146 5.13 -2.85 2.52
C PHE A 146 5.81 -2.54 1.18
N TYR A 147 5.88 -3.50 0.26
CA TYR A 147 6.55 -3.30 -1.02
C TYR A 147 5.83 -2.27 -1.90
N LEU A 148 4.50 -2.24 -1.88
CA LEU A 148 3.71 -1.24 -2.62
C LEU A 148 3.93 0.17 -2.07
N THR A 149 3.84 0.35 -0.75
CA THR A 149 4.12 1.63 -0.08
C THR A 149 5.55 2.08 -0.40
N ARG A 150 6.53 1.17 -0.29
CA ARG A 150 7.93 1.50 -0.54
C ARG A 150 8.20 1.84 -2.01
N ALA A 151 7.53 1.16 -2.95
CA ALA A 151 7.63 1.48 -4.37
C ALA A 151 7.18 2.92 -4.65
N LEU A 152 6.05 3.34 -4.09
CA LEU A 152 5.54 4.71 -4.26
C LEU A 152 6.48 5.75 -3.65
N GLN A 153 6.99 5.49 -2.44
CA GLN A 153 7.96 6.38 -1.79
C GLN A 153 9.23 6.58 -2.61
N LEU A 154 9.74 5.52 -3.23
CA LEU A 154 10.96 5.56 -4.05
C LEU A 154 10.76 6.24 -5.40
N LEU A 155 9.56 6.13 -5.99
CA LEU A 155 9.24 6.72 -7.30
C LEU A 155 8.71 8.16 -7.20
N ARG A 156 8.46 8.65 -5.99
CA ARG A 156 7.99 10.00 -5.73
C ARG A 156 8.97 11.04 -6.31
N ARG A 157 8.40 12.12 -6.86
CA ARG A 157 9.11 13.31 -7.33
C ARG A 157 8.87 14.51 -6.40
N PRO A 158 9.65 15.59 -6.50
CA PRO A 158 9.34 16.84 -5.79
C PRO A 158 7.92 17.30 -6.15
N CYS A 159 7.19 17.92 -5.22
CA CYS A 159 5.80 18.29 -5.50
C CYS A 159 5.69 19.30 -6.66
N GLU A 160 6.69 20.15 -6.83
CA GLU A 160 6.79 21.11 -7.93
C GLU A 160 6.78 20.43 -9.31
N ASP A 161 7.30 19.21 -9.37
CA ASP A 161 7.41 18.34 -10.55
C ASP A 161 6.33 17.23 -10.57
N SER A 162 5.52 17.11 -9.51
CA SER A 162 4.42 16.16 -9.41
C SER A 162 3.25 16.56 -10.30
N TYR A 163 2.34 15.62 -10.53
CA TYR A 163 1.22 15.75 -11.45
C TYR A 163 0.21 16.77 -10.93
N LYS A 164 0.31 17.99 -11.47
CA LYS A 164 -0.49 19.11 -11.01
C LYS A 164 -1.99 18.84 -11.16
N ASN A 165 -2.46 18.18 -12.23
CA ASN A 165 -3.90 17.96 -12.41
C ASN A 165 -4.22 16.52 -12.85
N VAL A 166 -5.11 15.85 -12.12
CA VAL A 166 -5.74 14.57 -12.51
C VAL A 166 -7.24 14.71 -12.38
N VAL A 167 -8.00 14.31 -13.40
CA VAL A 167 -9.47 14.38 -13.38
C VAL A 167 -10.04 12.98 -13.22
N TYR A 168 -10.53 12.69 -12.02
CA TYR A 168 -11.25 11.47 -11.68
C TYR A 168 -12.76 11.68 -11.85
N ARG A 169 -13.48 10.68 -12.37
CA ARG A 169 -14.94 10.72 -12.46
C ARG A 169 -15.51 9.78 -11.43
N ALA A 170 -16.45 10.29 -10.64
CA ALA A 170 -17.16 9.50 -9.66
C ALA A 170 -18.65 9.37 -9.99
N SER A 171 -19.28 8.33 -9.44
CA SER A 171 -20.73 8.16 -9.50
C SER A 171 -21.45 9.23 -8.66
N GLN A 172 -22.78 9.33 -8.84
CA GLN A 172 -23.63 10.33 -8.19
C GLN A 172 -23.76 10.16 -6.66
N ASP A 173 -23.27 9.06 -6.09
CA ASP A 173 -23.52 8.67 -4.71
C ASP A 173 -22.32 8.90 -3.76
N ILE A 174 -21.47 9.91 -4.01
CA ILE A 174 -20.47 10.28 -3.01
C ILE A 174 -21.10 11.22 -1.98
N SER A 175 -21.11 10.81 -0.71
CA SER A 175 -21.46 11.67 0.42
C SER A 175 -20.19 12.17 1.10
N PHE A 176 -20.15 13.47 1.40
CA PHE A 176 -18.98 14.12 1.99
C PHE A 176 -19.26 14.46 3.44
N THR A 177 -18.43 13.94 4.33
CA THR A 177 -18.31 14.46 5.69
C THR A 177 -16.98 15.18 5.77
N PHE A 178 -17.01 16.51 5.63
CA PHE A 178 -15.82 17.31 5.85
C PHE A 178 -15.31 17.04 7.27
N GLY A 179 -14.06 16.57 7.39
CA GLY A 179 -13.35 16.65 8.66
C GLY A 179 -13.28 18.12 9.11
N GLY A 180 -13.01 18.37 10.39
CA GLY A 180 -13.11 19.72 10.98
C GLY A 180 -12.33 20.85 10.28
N GLN A 181 -11.44 20.54 9.33
CA GLN A 181 -10.67 21.50 8.51
C GLN A 181 -10.93 21.40 6.99
N ASN A 182 -12.03 20.79 6.55
CA ASN A 182 -12.28 20.45 5.14
C ASN A 182 -11.12 19.65 4.51
N GLN A 183 -10.48 18.80 5.32
CA GLN A 183 -9.43 17.91 4.88
C GLN A 183 -9.95 16.48 4.74
N ALA A 184 -9.34 15.73 3.85
CA ALA A 184 -9.63 14.33 3.66
C ALA A 184 -8.43 13.54 3.11
N ARG A 185 -8.53 12.23 3.22
CA ARG A 185 -7.64 11.24 2.63
C ARG A 185 -8.47 10.27 1.80
N LEU A 186 -7.89 9.74 0.72
CA LEU A 186 -8.60 8.78 -0.13
C LEU A 186 -8.79 7.42 0.55
N GLY A 187 -8.01 7.10 1.59
CA GLY A 187 -8.15 5.86 2.37
C GLY A 187 -7.83 4.58 1.59
N ASN A 188 -7.43 4.68 0.33
CA ASN A 188 -6.96 3.58 -0.50
C ASN A 188 -5.82 4.04 -1.40
N PHE A 189 -5.03 3.10 -1.91
CA PHE A 189 -4.20 3.38 -3.07
C PHE A 189 -5.15 3.63 -4.25
N THR A 190 -5.09 4.80 -4.86
CA THR A 190 -6.09 5.19 -5.87
C THR A 190 -5.45 5.31 -7.24
N LEU A 191 -5.88 4.45 -8.17
CA LEU A 191 -5.48 4.53 -9.57
C LEU A 191 -6.37 5.54 -10.30
N ALA A 192 -5.81 6.70 -10.63
CA ALA A 192 -6.51 7.80 -11.28
C ALA A 192 -6.03 8.00 -12.73
N TYR A 193 -6.94 8.44 -13.60
CA TYR A 193 -6.69 8.63 -15.02
C TYR A 193 -6.86 10.11 -15.36
N ALA A 194 -5.84 10.75 -15.92
CA ALA A 194 -5.98 12.13 -16.39
C ALA A 194 -6.69 12.12 -17.75
N LYS A 195 -8.03 12.23 -17.75
CA LYS A 195 -8.84 12.38 -18.97
C LYS A 195 -9.12 13.86 -19.26
N PRO A 196 -9.21 14.26 -20.55
CA PRO A 196 -9.74 15.56 -20.91
C PRO A 196 -11.23 15.67 -20.54
N GLU A 197 -11.63 16.85 -20.07
CA GLU A 197 -13.00 17.22 -19.73
C GLU A 197 -13.93 17.03 -20.94
N VAL A 198 -14.63 15.91 -20.99
CA VAL A 198 -15.93 15.86 -21.66
C VAL A 198 -16.96 15.73 -20.55
N ALA A 199 -17.47 16.88 -20.12
CA ALA A 199 -18.55 16.97 -19.16
C ALA A 199 -19.77 16.24 -19.74
N ASN A 200 -20.27 15.26 -19.00
CA ASN A 200 -21.61 14.73 -19.20
C ASN A 200 -22.32 14.93 -17.87
N ASP A 201 -23.49 15.57 -17.89
CA ASP A 201 -24.16 16.21 -16.74
C ASP A 201 -24.72 15.23 -15.68
N GLN A 202 -24.25 13.98 -15.69
CA GLN A 202 -24.74 12.90 -14.84
C GLN A 202 -23.69 12.37 -13.86
N HIS A 203 -22.48 12.94 -13.77
CA HIS A 203 -21.43 12.45 -12.86
C HIS A 203 -20.80 13.59 -12.06
N ILE A 204 -20.48 13.34 -10.79
CA ILE A 204 -19.65 14.25 -9.99
C ILE A 204 -18.23 14.16 -10.52
N THR A 205 -17.65 15.30 -10.91
CA THR A 205 -16.26 15.36 -11.38
C THR A 205 -15.35 15.69 -10.21
N LEU A 206 -14.41 14.79 -9.92
CA LEU A 206 -13.42 14.90 -8.86
C LEU A 206 -12.05 15.27 -9.47
N THR A 207 -11.63 16.51 -9.29
CA THR A 207 -10.31 16.96 -9.72
C THR A 207 -9.32 16.81 -8.56
N ILE A 208 -8.23 16.08 -8.77
CA ILE A 208 -7.21 15.79 -7.77
C ILE A 208 -5.88 16.40 -8.20
N TYR A 209 -5.32 17.23 -7.34
CA TYR A 209 -3.99 17.81 -7.45
C TYR A 209 -3.10 17.10 -6.43
N THR A 210 -2.24 16.17 -6.86
CA THR A 210 -1.47 15.29 -5.97
C THR A 210 0.02 15.64 -5.97
N CYS A 211 0.62 15.72 -4.79
CA CYS A 211 2.07 15.85 -4.59
C CYS A 211 2.76 14.47 -4.48
N PHE A 212 2.04 13.44 -4.04
CA PHE A 212 2.60 12.12 -3.72
C PHE A 212 2.26 11.04 -4.75
N GLY A 213 1.40 11.35 -5.71
CA GLY A 213 1.02 10.46 -6.80
C GLY A 213 2.19 10.14 -7.72
N VAL A 214 2.28 8.87 -8.12
CA VAL A 214 3.32 8.34 -9.00
C VAL A 214 2.72 8.03 -10.37
N ALA A 215 3.37 8.50 -11.43
CA ALA A 215 3.05 8.09 -12.79
C ALA A 215 3.35 6.62 -13.00
N VAL A 216 2.36 5.89 -13.47
CA VAL A 216 2.43 4.45 -13.73
C VAL A 216 2.12 4.12 -15.18
N GLU A 217 1.91 5.09 -16.07
CA GLU A 217 1.63 4.85 -17.48
C GLU A 217 2.73 4.08 -18.21
N ASN A 218 3.99 4.35 -17.83
CA ASN A 218 5.14 3.65 -18.38
C ASN A 218 5.19 2.19 -17.93
N PHE A 219 4.56 1.85 -16.80
CA PHE A 219 4.46 0.48 -16.32
C PHE A 219 3.45 -0.33 -17.17
N PHE A 220 2.45 0.33 -17.76
CA PHE A 220 1.48 -0.27 -18.68
C PHE A 220 1.94 -0.31 -20.16
N GLY A 221 3.08 0.31 -20.49
CA GLY A 221 3.47 0.47 -21.89
C GLY A 221 2.65 1.52 -22.65
N LYS A 222 2.02 2.46 -21.94
CA LYS A 222 1.07 3.42 -22.49
C LYS A 222 1.54 4.87 -22.31
N GLU A 223 2.60 5.25 -23.03
CA GLU A 223 3.25 6.57 -22.88
C GLU A 223 2.32 7.78 -23.13
N ASN A 224 1.20 7.59 -23.84
CA ASN A 224 0.26 8.66 -24.18
C ASN A 224 -0.92 8.80 -23.20
N GLU A 225 -1.09 7.88 -22.25
CA GLU A 225 -2.13 7.97 -21.22
C GLU A 225 -1.49 8.48 -19.94
N ARG A 226 -2.08 9.47 -19.26
CA ARG A 226 -1.62 9.88 -17.93
C ARG A 226 -2.35 9.04 -16.88
N ILE A 227 -1.65 8.10 -16.26
CA ILE A 227 -2.20 7.19 -15.26
C ILE A 227 -1.38 7.34 -13.99
N ILE A 228 -2.01 7.73 -12.89
CA ILE A 228 -1.33 8.10 -11.66
C ILE A 228 -1.86 7.25 -10.52
N LEU A 229 -0.95 6.64 -9.77
CA LEU A 229 -1.26 5.93 -8.54
C LEU A 229 -1.01 6.83 -7.34
N ILE A 230 -2.06 7.14 -6.58
CA ILE A 230 -2.04 8.02 -5.42
C ILE A 230 -1.96 7.17 -4.14
N PRO A 231 -1.04 7.45 -3.21
CA PRO A 231 -0.96 6.72 -1.94
C PRO A 231 -2.11 7.11 -1.00
N LEU A 232 -2.54 6.17 -0.17
CA LEU A 232 -3.62 6.34 0.82
C LEU A 232 -3.31 7.34 1.96
N SER A 233 -2.04 7.67 2.18
CA SER A 233 -1.59 8.53 3.27
C SER A 233 -1.63 10.02 2.93
N GLU A 234 -1.81 10.40 1.66
CA GLU A 234 -1.81 11.80 1.22
C GLU A 234 -3.03 12.56 1.74
N VAL A 235 -2.79 13.73 2.31
CA VAL A 235 -3.83 14.62 2.86
C VAL A 235 -4.18 15.70 1.84
N PHE A 236 -5.46 15.85 1.57
CA PHE A 236 -6.01 16.82 0.64
C PHE A 236 -6.86 17.86 1.36
N GLN A 237 -6.74 19.11 0.94
CA GLN A 237 -7.72 20.16 1.18
C GLN A 237 -8.85 19.99 0.15
N VAL A 238 -10.09 19.83 0.64
CA VAL A 238 -11.27 19.63 -0.18
C VAL A 238 -11.99 20.96 -0.38
N SER A 239 -12.40 21.21 -1.63
CA SER A 239 -13.26 22.33 -2.02
C SER A 239 -14.34 21.84 -2.98
N GLN A 240 -15.51 22.45 -2.92
CA GLN A 240 -16.65 22.13 -3.77
C GLN A 240 -17.00 23.35 -4.63
N ASP A 241 -17.42 23.11 -5.87
CA ASP A 241 -17.93 24.17 -6.74
C ASP A 241 -19.28 24.72 -6.26
N GLU A 242 -19.65 25.91 -6.73
CA GLU A 242 -20.90 26.58 -6.33
C GLU A 242 -22.15 25.78 -6.74
N ALA A 243 -22.06 24.97 -7.80
CA ALA A 243 -23.14 24.12 -8.29
C ALA A 243 -23.27 22.80 -7.50
N GLY A 244 -22.28 22.43 -6.68
CA GLY A 244 -22.23 21.18 -5.94
C GLY A 244 -21.90 19.93 -6.79
N ASN A 245 -21.60 20.10 -8.08
CA ASN A 245 -21.43 19.03 -9.07
C ASN A 245 -19.95 18.67 -9.31
N SER A 246 -19.01 19.46 -8.80
CA SER A 246 -17.58 19.20 -8.90
C SER A 246 -16.86 19.42 -7.58
N LEU A 247 -15.89 18.56 -7.33
CA LEU A 247 -15.04 18.63 -6.15
C LEU A 247 -13.59 18.69 -6.56
N THR A 248 -12.85 19.48 -5.82
CA THR A 248 -11.42 19.66 -6.03
C THR A 248 -10.66 19.32 -4.75
N LEU A 249 -9.73 18.38 -4.87
CA LEU A 249 -8.81 17.93 -3.84
C LEU A 249 -7.43 18.50 -4.14
N HIS A 250 -6.97 19.43 -3.31
CA HIS A 250 -5.62 19.98 -3.39
C HIS A 250 -4.72 19.33 -2.36
N SER A 251 -3.63 18.71 -2.79
CA SER A 251 -2.64 18.16 -1.87
C SER A 251 -2.14 19.24 -0.92
N THR A 252 -2.08 18.91 0.36
CA THR A 252 -1.47 19.75 1.39
C THR A 252 0.05 19.61 1.44
N ASN A 253 0.62 18.78 0.54
CA ASN A 253 2.02 18.34 0.57
C ASN A 253 2.41 17.64 1.88
N LYS A 254 1.45 16.99 2.54
CA LYS A 254 1.66 16.19 3.74
C LYS A 254 1.07 14.80 3.59
N THR A 255 1.67 13.83 4.28
CA THR A 255 1.02 12.55 4.57
C THR A 255 0.65 12.46 6.05
N CYS A 256 -0.31 11.60 6.33
CA CYS A 256 -0.89 11.37 7.65
C CYS A 256 -1.00 9.85 7.82
N SER A 257 -0.40 9.34 8.89
CA SER A 257 -0.43 7.92 9.22
C SER A 257 -0.71 7.69 10.70
N HIS A 258 -1.64 6.79 11.01
CA HIS A 258 -1.92 6.34 12.38
C HIS A 258 -0.98 5.22 12.84
N TYR A 259 -0.27 4.59 11.89
CA TYR A 259 0.60 3.46 12.16
C TYR A 259 2.05 3.78 11.78
N GLU A 260 2.97 3.45 12.68
CA GLU A 260 4.40 3.50 12.39
C GLU A 260 5.03 2.18 12.85
N CYS A 261 5.47 1.37 11.89
CA CYS A 261 6.15 0.11 12.15
C CYS A 261 5.32 -0.87 12.99
N ALA A 262 4.04 -1.04 12.64
CA ALA A 262 3.07 -1.83 13.39
C ALA A 262 3.52 -3.28 13.61
N PHE A 263 4.15 -3.87 12.58
CA PHE A 263 4.70 -5.22 12.62
C PHE A 263 5.75 -5.39 13.73
N LEU A 264 6.55 -4.35 13.97
CA LEU A 264 7.63 -4.36 14.95
C LEU A 264 7.21 -3.94 16.36
N GLY A 265 5.93 -3.64 16.58
CA GLY A 265 5.41 -3.24 17.88
C GLY A 265 4.72 -1.89 17.91
N GLY A 266 4.77 -1.11 16.81
CA GLY A 266 4.06 0.17 16.72
C GLY A 266 2.58 0.02 16.99
N LEU A 267 2.04 0.84 17.89
CA LEU A 267 0.61 0.88 18.21
C LEU A 267 -0.09 1.86 17.26
N LYS A 268 -1.41 1.69 17.08
CA LYS A 268 -2.24 2.67 16.41
C LYS A 268 -2.29 3.94 17.27
N SER A 269 -1.94 5.08 16.68
CA SER A 269 -2.09 6.39 17.30
C SER A 269 -3.53 6.88 17.17
N GLU A 270 -4.03 7.61 18.19
CA GLU A 270 -5.35 8.24 18.13
C GLU A 270 -5.38 9.36 17.08
N ASN A 271 -4.33 10.17 17.02
CA ASN A 271 -4.14 11.18 15.99
C ASN A 271 -3.12 10.69 14.98
N CYS A 272 -3.35 10.93 13.69
CA CYS A 272 -2.33 10.62 12.71
C CYS A 272 -1.11 11.54 12.87
N ALA A 273 0.06 10.97 12.66
CA ALA A 273 1.30 11.72 12.62
C ALA A 273 1.44 12.34 11.23
N GLU A 274 1.57 13.67 11.17
CA GLU A 274 1.90 14.37 9.93
C GLU A 274 3.38 14.15 9.59
N ASN A 275 3.65 13.76 8.35
CA ASN A 275 5.00 13.63 7.82
C ASN A 275 5.22 14.73 6.76
N LEU A 276 6.08 15.69 7.09
CA LEU A 276 6.28 16.93 6.32
C LEU A 276 7.37 16.80 5.23
N GLU A 277 8.24 15.79 5.31
CA GLU A 277 9.43 15.70 4.45
C GLU A 277 9.73 14.26 4.00
N TYR A 278 9.77 14.07 2.69
CA TYR A 278 10.44 12.95 2.03
C TYR A 278 11.45 13.46 0.97
N ILE A 279 12.02 14.64 1.21
CA ILE A 279 12.96 15.30 0.28
C ILE A 279 14.37 14.69 0.32
N GLN A 280 14.71 13.87 1.33
CA GLN A 280 16.09 13.40 1.51
C GLN A 280 16.60 12.34 0.52
N ALA A 281 15.80 11.84 -0.42
CA ALA A 281 16.27 10.86 -1.41
C ALA A 281 16.63 11.44 -2.79
N ILE A 282 16.31 12.70 -3.08
CA ILE A 282 16.38 13.24 -4.46
C ILE A 282 17.72 13.92 -4.76
N SER A 283 18.52 14.29 -3.75
CA SER A 283 19.80 15.00 -3.97
C SER A 283 20.92 14.16 -4.60
N ALA A 284 20.67 12.91 -5.01
CA ALA A 284 21.63 12.08 -5.75
C ALA A 284 21.37 12.01 -7.26
N TYR A 285 20.36 12.72 -7.80
CA TYR A 285 20.10 12.77 -9.24
C TYR A 285 20.56 14.11 -9.85
N ASN A 286 21.80 14.16 -10.31
CA ASN A 286 22.30 15.21 -11.21
C ASN A 286 22.30 14.65 -12.65
N PRO A 287 21.35 15.02 -13.51
CA PRO A 287 21.40 14.69 -14.93
C PRO A 287 22.15 15.82 -15.65
N GLY A 288 23.47 15.85 -15.53
CA GLY A 288 24.24 16.93 -16.14
C GLY A 288 25.73 16.83 -15.91
N GLU A 289 26.37 15.80 -16.46
CA GLU A 289 27.76 15.90 -16.92
C GLU A 289 28.08 14.68 -17.80
N GLU A 290 27.69 14.75 -19.07
CA GLU A 290 28.31 13.96 -20.13
C GLU A 290 28.83 14.93 -21.19
N ASN A 291 30.06 14.67 -21.64
CA ASN A 291 30.86 15.36 -22.65
C ASN A 291 31.86 16.41 -22.15
N GLN A 292 33.00 15.93 -21.62
CA GLN A 292 34.30 16.45 -22.06
C GLN A 292 35.28 15.30 -22.28
N LYS A 293 35.50 15.02 -23.55
CA LYS A 293 36.60 14.22 -24.09
C LYS A 293 37.89 14.99 -23.79
N LEU A 294 38.80 14.44 -23.00
CA LEU A 294 40.16 14.97 -22.87
C LEU A 294 41.17 13.85 -23.02
N GLU A 295 42.15 14.16 -23.86
CA GLU A 295 43.14 13.29 -24.47
C GLU A 295 44.11 12.67 -23.46
N ASP A 296 44.61 11.49 -23.82
CA ASP A 296 45.76 10.82 -23.21
C ASP A 296 47.05 11.64 -23.47
N PRO A 297 47.88 11.81 -22.45
CA PRO A 297 49.30 11.60 -22.68
C PRO A 297 49.89 10.68 -21.62
N GLY A 298 50.35 9.52 -22.06
CA GLY A 298 51.08 8.58 -21.23
C GLY A 298 52.36 9.15 -20.63
N VAL A 299 52.84 8.47 -19.58
CA VAL A 299 54.19 7.89 -19.44
C VAL A 299 54.59 7.74 -17.96
N LYS A 300 55.01 6.50 -17.66
CA LYS A 300 55.97 6.00 -16.63
C LYS A 300 55.54 5.69 -15.18
N ILE A 301 55.59 4.38 -14.95
CA ILE A 301 55.80 3.59 -13.74
C ILE A 301 57.04 4.05 -12.95
N HIS A 302 56.95 4.09 -11.62
CA HIS A 302 58.06 3.80 -10.69
C HIS A 302 57.54 3.13 -9.40
N GLU A 303 58.32 2.14 -8.93
CA GLU A 303 58.10 1.19 -7.83
C GLU A 303 58.10 1.81 -6.40
N PRO A 304 57.61 1.07 -5.39
CA PRO A 304 57.57 1.51 -3.99
C PRO A 304 58.90 1.28 -3.25
N HIS A 305 59.21 2.14 -2.28
CA HIS A 305 60.34 1.99 -1.36
C HIS A 305 59.87 1.71 0.08
N GLU A 306 60.59 0.82 0.74
CA GLU A 306 60.36 0.25 2.08
C GLU A 306 60.91 1.12 3.24
N ILE A 307 60.15 1.05 4.35
CA ILE A 307 60.37 1.19 5.83
C ILE A 307 61.74 1.64 6.42
N PRO A 308 61.79 2.17 7.66
CA PRO A 308 61.86 1.28 8.84
C PRO A 308 61.07 1.72 10.09
N GLU A 309 60.77 0.70 10.91
CA GLU A 309 60.21 0.75 12.27
C GLU A 309 61.11 1.51 13.26
N ASP A 310 60.51 2.09 14.30
CA ASP A 310 61.23 2.34 15.56
C ASP A 310 60.35 2.05 16.79
N ARG A 311 60.89 1.24 17.71
CA ARG A 311 60.29 0.87 18.99
C ARG A 311 60.82 1.80 20.07
N HIS A 312 59.94 2.40 20.88
CA HIS A 312 60.28 2.74 22.26
C HIS A 312 59.10 2.54 23.22
N GLN A 313 59.43 1.92 24.34
CA GLN A 313 58.59 1.50 25.46
C GLN A 313 58.67 2.54 26.58
N GLY A 314 57.53 2.87 27.22
CA GLY A 314 57.48 3.72 28.42
C GLY A 314 56.06 3.78 29.01
N ASN A 315 55.97 3.64 30.32
CA ASN A 315 54.81 3.19 31.10
C ASN A 315 54.12 4.35 31.88
N MET A 316 52.92 4.06 32.41
CA MET A 316 52.19 4.66 33.56
C MET A 316 51.18 5.82 33.39
N ASP A 317 49.91 5.45 33.67
CA ASP A 317 48.93 6.02 34.62
C ASP A 317 48.23 7.37 34.36
N ASN A 318 46.94 7.32 33.97
CA ASN A 318 45.82 7.98 34.69
C ASN A 318 44.43 7.50 34.20
N PRO A 319 43.39 7.38 35.06
CA PRO A 319 42.13 6.73 34.72
C PRO A 319 41.08 7.69 34.14
N THR A 320 40.35 7.22 33.11
CA THR A 320 39.15 7.88 32.56
C THR A 320 37.89 7.22 33.12
N PRO A 321 36.86 7.94 33.59
CA PRO A 321 35.60 7.35 34.03
C PRO A 321 34.79 6.88 32.82
N GLY A 322 34.43 5.59 32.80
CA GLY A 322 33.55 5.02 31.76
C GLY A 322 32.08 5.41 31.97
N PRO A 323 31.28 5.56 30.90
CA PRO A 323 29.85 5.75 31.01
C PRO A 323 29.16 4.43 31.39
N GLY A 324 28.27 4.51 32.38
CA GLY A 324 27.48 3.38 32.89
C GLY A 324 26.49 2.80 31.86
N PRO A 325 25.95 1.60 32.12
CA PRO A 325 25.19 0.85 31.13
C PRO A 325 23.84 1.50 30.84
N GLY A 326 23.59 1.77 29.56
CA GLY A 326 22.27 2.18 29.05
C GLY A 326 21.24 1.04 29.12
N PRO A 327 19.94 1.37 28.98
CA PRO A 327 18.85 0.44 29.21
C PRO A 327 18.83 -0.70 28.18
N VAL A 328 18.59 -1.91 28.69
CA VAL A 328 18.54 -3.17 27.93
C VAL A 328 17.32 -3.19 26.99
N PRO A 329 17.45 -3.61 25.72
CA PRO A 329 16.31 -3.75 24.81
C PRO A 329 15.38 -4.90 25.23
N VAL A 330 14.07 -4.64 25.25
CA VAL A 330 13.03 -5.67 25.44
C VAL A 330 13.03 -6.63 24.23
N PRO A 331 13.10 -7.96 24.43
CA PRO A 331 13.06 -8.92 23.33
C PRO A 331 11.69 -8.93 22.66
N GLY A 332 11.66 -8.72 21.34
CA GLY A 332 10.49 -9.08 20.53
C GLY A 332 10.21 -10.58 20.57
N PRO A 333 8.96 -11.03 20.27
CA PRO A 333 8.58 -12.42 20.44
C PRO A 333 9.49 -13.36 19.64
N LYS A 334 10.25 -14.18 20.36
CA LYS A 334 10.86 -15.39 19.81
C LYS A 334 9.81 -16.49 19.97
N THR A 335 9.71 -17.35 18.95
CA THR A 335 8.76 -18.47 18.77
C THR A 335 7.39 -18.09 18.20
N HIS A 336 7.25 -18.29 16.89
CA HIS A 336 6.00 -18.76 16.30
C HIS A 336 6.03 -20.29 16.33
N PRO A 337 4.96 -20.97 16.76
CA PRO A 337 4.91 -22.42 16.69
C PRO A 337 4.86 -22.85 15.23
N SER A 338 5.72 -23.80 14.88
CA SER A 338 5.65 -24.57 13.65
C SER A 338 4.23 -25.12 13.48
N ALA A 339 3.62 -24.87 12.32
CA ALA A 339 2.38 -25.50 11.92
C ALA A 339 2.65 -26.99 11.66
N SER A 340 2.58 -27.79 12.73
CA SER A 340 2.40 -29.23 12.64
C SER A 340 0.96 -29.51 12.28
N ALA A 341 0.77 -30.32 11.24
CA ALA A 341 -0.54 -30.84 10.83
C ALA A 341 -1.24 -31.51 12.03
N GLY A 342 -2.35 -30.92 12.45
CA GLY A 342 -3.31 -31.50 13.38
C GLY A 342 -4.68 -31.30 12.77
N SER A 343 -5.33 -32.40 12.39
CA SER A 343 -6.72 -32.38 11.92
C SER A 343 -7.62 -31.83 13.02
N MET A 344 -8.18 -30.64 12.82
CA MET A 344 -9.32 -30.17 13.57
C MET A 344 -10.52 -30.05 12.66
N LEU A 345 -11.51 -30.85 13.01
CA LEU A 345 -12.84 -30.98 12.44
C LEU A 345 -13.52 -29.60 12.37
N LEU A 346 -14.05 -29.29 11.20
CA LEU A 346 -15.08 -28.28 11.00
C LEU A 346 -16.23 -28.50 12.01
N PRO A 347 -16.74 -27.46 12.69
CA PRO A 347 -18.03 -27.58 13.35
C PRO A 347 -19.12 -27.73 12.27
N PRO A 348 -20.10 -28.63 12.44
CA PRO A 348 -21.18 -28.75 11.48
C PRO A 348 -22.04 -27.48 11.55
N LEU A 349 -22.13 -26.77 10.42
CA LEU A 349 -23.17 -25.79 10.15
C LEU A 349 -24.53 -26.52 10.15
N GLY A 350 -25.15 -26.63 11.31
CA GLY A 350 -26.38 -27.40 11.47
C GLY A 350 -27.02 -27.26 12.85
N ALA A 351 -27.24 -26.03 13.34
CA ALA A 351 -28.01 -25.83 14.57
C ALA A 351 -28.61 -24.42 14.73
N PHE A 352 -29.10 -23.78 13.66
CA PHE A 352 -29.80 -22.48 13.78
C PHE A 352 -31.17 -22.39 13.11
N ILE A 353 -31.79 -23.52 12.72
CA ILE A 353 -33.22 -23.55 12.36
C ILE A 353 -33.91 -24.71 13.09
N ILE A 354 -34.02 -24.60 14.42
CA ILE A 354 -35.08 -25.26 15.19
C ILE A 354 -35.46 -24.33 16.35
N LEU A 355 -36.20 -23.27 16.06
CA LEU A 355 -37.00 -22.60 17.09
C LEU A 355 -38.23 -21.86 16.53
N ILE A 356 -38.93 -22.44 15.54
CA ILE A 356 -40.34 -22.10 15.24
C ILE A 356 -41.04 -23.37 14.77
N SER A 357 -41.32 -24.32 15.68
CA SER A 357 -42.20 -25.47 15.42
C SER A 357 -42.73 -26.09 16.73
N THR A 358 -43.32 -25.28 17.61
CA THR A 358 -44.20 -25.78 18.71
C THR A 358 -45.49 -24.98 18.89
N LEU A 359 -45.91 -24.20 17.87
CA LEU A 359 -47.28 -23.70 17.74
C LEU A 359 -47.62 -23.52 16.26
N LEU A 360 -48.09 -24.60 15.63
CA LEU A 360 -49.11 -24.67 14.55
C LEU A 360 -49.18 -26.08 13.96
#